data_AF-A0A353BKY1-F1
#
_entry.id   AF-A0A353BKY1-F1
#
_cell.length_a   1.000
_cell.length_b   1.000
_cell.length_c   1.000
_cell.angle_alpha   90.00
_cell.angle_beta   90.00
_cell.angle_gamma   90.00
#
_symmetry.space_group_name_H-M   'P 1'
#
loop_
_entity.id
_entity.type
_entity.pdbx_description
1 polymer ?
#
loop_
_entity_poly.entity_id
_entity_poly.type
_entity_poly.pdbx_seq_one_letter_code
_entity_poly.pdbx_strand_id
1 'polypeptide(L)' 'MGTVVAVCLSGKKGEVKKPVESAFLKAGHGIEGDAHAGDWHRQVSLLAEESVDRMRG' A
#
# COMPACT_ATOMS: atom_id res chain seq x y z
N MET A 1 8.65 -14.05 -11.82
CA MET A 1 8.87 -12.59 -11.82
C MET A 1 7.50 -11.95 -11.61
N GLY A 2 7.35 -11.02 -10.67
CA GLY A 2 6.05 -10.37 -10.39
C GLY A 2 5.98 -8.99 -11.03
N THR A 3 4.76 -8.52 -11.32
CA THR A 3 4.48 -7.17 -11.80
C THR A 3 3.67 -6.44 -10.74
N VAL A 4 4.03 -5.19 -10.45
CA VAL A 4 3.20 -4.30 -9.63
C VAL A 4 2.08 -3.78 -10.52
N VAL A 5 0.85 -4.21 -10.26
CA VAL A 5 -0.34 -3.81 -11.05
C VAL A 5 -1.05 -2.58 -10.49
N ALA A 6 -0.82 -2.27 -9.21
CA ALA A 6 -1.38 -1.09 -8.55
C ALA A 6 -0.50 -0.66 -7.35
N VAL A 7 -0.47 0.65 -7.09
CA VAL A 7 0.08 1.24 -5.87
C VAL A 7 -1.07 1.93 -5.14
N CYS A 8 -1.28 1.64 -3.86
CA CYS A 8 -2.45 2.12 -3.13
C CYS A 8 -2.08 2.74 -1.77
N LEU A 9 -2.72 3.88 -1.47
CA LEU A 9 -2.46 4.72 -0.29
C LEU A 9 -3.76 5.06 0.45
N SER A 10 -3.70 5.27 1.76
CA SER A 10 -4.79 5.90 2.52
C SER A 10 -4.25 7.03 3.40
N GLY A 11 -5.01 8.12 3.53
CA GLY A 11 -4.61 9.26 4.35
C GLY A 11 -4.83 9.02 5.85
N LYS A 12 -5.75 8.13 6.22
CA LYS A 12 -6.00 7.74 7.61
C LYS A 12 -6.11 6.22 7.78
N LYS A 13 -5.89 5.75 9.01
CA LYS A 13 -6.04 4.34 9.38
C LYS A 13 -7.51 3.96 9.37
N GLY A 14 -7.82 2.77 8.86
CA GLY A 14 -9.20 2.30 8.71
C GLY A 14 -9.95 2.81 7.49
N GLU A 15 -9.34 3.71 6.69
CA GLU A 15 -9.89 4.11 5.40
C GLU A 15 -9.50 3.13 4.29
N VAL A 16 -10.38 2.97 3.31
CA VAL A 16 -10.11 2.21 2.09
C VAL A 16 -8.97 2.90 1.32
N LYS A 17 -7.91 2.15 1.01
CA LYS A 17 -6.80 2.63 0.20
C LYS A 17 -7.29 2.93 -1.23
N LYS A 18 -6.75 4.00 -1.81
CA LYS A 18 -7.04 4.45 -3.17
C LYS A 18 -5.83 4.21 -4.06
N PRO A 19 -6.03 3.81 -5.32
CA PRO A 19 -4.94 3.68 -6.27
C PRO A 19 -4.31 5.05 -6.56
N VAL A 20 -3.00 5.07 -6.75
CA VAL A 20 -2.22 6.21 -7.21
C VAL A 20 -1.31 5.78 -8.35
N GLU A 21 -0.93 6.74 -9.19
CA GLU A 21 -0.04 6.50 -10.33
C GLU A 21 1.36 6.06 -9.87
N SER A 22 1.88 6.69 -8.81
CA SER A 22 3.18 6.38 -8.24
C SER A 22 3.23 6.79 -6.77
N ALA A 23 4.23 6.28 -6.04
CA ALA A 23 4.47 6.68 -4.67
C ALA A 23 5.96 6.60 -4.30
N PHE A 24 6.37 7.38 -3.31
CA PHE A 24 7.74 7.39 -2.81
C PHE A 24 7.91 6.41 -1.65
N LEU A 25 8.77 5.41 -1.83
CA LEU A 25 9.10 4.43 -0.78
C LEU A 25 10.37 4.87 -0.05
N LYS A 26 10.22 5.29 1.21
CA LYS A 26 11.33 5.73 2.06
C LYS A 26 11.77 4.62 3.01
N ALA A 27 13.05 4.25 2.96
CA ALA A 27 13.62 3.24 3.84
C ALA A 27 13.44 3.61 5.32
N GLY A 28 13.01 2.65 6.14
CA GLY A 28 12.76 2.87 7.56
C GLY A 28 11.46 3.63 7.87
N HIS A 29 10.64 3.94 6.86
CA HIS A 29 9.41 4.73 7.01
C HIS A 29 8.21 4.12 6.29
N GLY A 30 8.40 3.59 5.07
CA GLY A 30 7.30 3.14 4.21
C GLY A 30 6.93 4.17 3.15
N ILE A 31 5.68 4.11 2.68
CA ILE A 31 5.23 4.97 1.59
C ILE A 31 4.89 6.35 2.14
N GLU A 32 5.53 7.40 1.62
CA GLU A 32 5.27 8.77 2.05
C GLU A 32 3.79 9.15 1.87
N GLY A 33 3.18 9.68 2.93
CA GLY A 33 1.77 10.06 2.96
C GLY A 33 0.79 8.92 3.24
N ASP A 34 1.23 7.66 3.37
CA ASP A 34 0.34 6.58 3.84
C ASP A 34 0.09 6.66 5.35
N ALA A 35 -1.12 6.33 5.76
CA ALA A 35 -1.52 6.26 7.16
C ALA A 35 -0.72 5.26 8.01
N HIS A 36 -0.01 4.33 7.36
CA HIS A 36 0.83 3.33 7.99
C HIS A 36 2.31 3.69 7.96
N ALA A 37 2.71 4.83 7.40
CA ALA A 37 4.11 5.23 7.36
C ALA A 37 4.64 5.60 8.76
N GLY A 38 5.90 5.25 9.05
CA GLY A 38 6.55 5.49 10.33
C GLY A 38 7.68 4.52 10.63
N ASP A 39 8.34 4.72 11.77
CA ASP A 39 9.42 3.85 12.25
C ASP A 39 8.84 2.61 12.95
N TRP A 40 8.53 1.58 12.15
CA TRP A 40 8.07 0.28 12.63
C TRP A 40 8.23 -0.79 11.53
N HIS A 41 7.90 -2.04 11.85
CA HIS A 41 8.23 -3.19 11.01
C HIS A 41 7.30 -3.42 9.80
N ARG A 42 6.04 -2.94 9.79
CA ARG A 42 5.11 -3.15 8.66
C ARG A 42 4.93 -1.88 7.82
N GLN A 43 5.98 -1.51 7.12
CA GLN A 43 6.03 -0.27 6.33
C GLN A 43 5.26 -0.35 5.01
N VAL A 44 5.13 -1.55 4.45
CA VAL A 44 4.45 -1.82 3.18
C VAL A 44 3.69 -3.14 3.28
N SER A 45 2.49 -3.20 2.73
CA SER A 45 1.75 -4.44 2.51
C SER A 45 1.82 -4.80 1.02
N LEU A 46 2.19 -6.04 0.71
CA LEU A 46 2.08 -6.60 -0.63
C LEU A 46 0.96 -7.63 -0.62
N LEU A 47 0.01 -7.47 -1.54
CA LEU A 47 -1.12 -8.38 -1.73
C LEU A 47 -0.99 -9.00 -3.12
N ALA A 48 -1.21 -10.30 -3.22
CA ALA A 48 -1.38 -10.96 -4.51
C ALA A 48 -2.71 -10.51 -5.14
N GLU A 49 -2.75 -10.38 -6.46
CA GLU A 49 -3.94 -9.88 -7.16
C GLU A 49 -5.16 -10.77 -6.90
N GLU A 50 -4.96 -12.09 -6.81
CA GLU A 50 -6.03 -13.05 -6.50
C GLU A 50 -6.59 -12.87 -5.08
N SER A 51 -5.80 -12.31 -4.16
CA SER A 51 -6.28 -11.95 -2.82
C SER A 51 -7.10 -10.67 -2.85
N VAL A 52 -6.74 -9.72 -3.73
CA VAL A 52 -7.47 -8.46 -3.93
C VAL A 52 -8.80 -8.74 -4.64
N ASP A 53 -8.85 -9.67 -5.59
CA ASP A 53 -10.08 -10.04 -6.30
C ASP A 53 -11.19 -10.50 -5.35
N ARG A 54 -10.83 -11.22 -4.28
CA ARG A 54 -11.79 -11.63 -3.23
C ARG A 54 -12.38 -10.46 -2.43
N MET A 55 -11.77 -9.28 -2.51
CA MET A 55 -12.26 -8.07 -1.84
C MET A 55 -13.09 -7.18 -2.78
N ARG A 56 -13.04 -7.42 -4.10
CA ARG A 56 -13.77 -6.65 -5.12
C ARG A 56 -15.20 -7.13 -5.32
N GLY A 57 -15.55 -8.34 -4.88
CA GLY A 57 -16.87 -8.96 -5.02
C GLY A 57 -17.23 -9.84 -3.84
#